data_AF-A0A3D4TIF9-F1
#
_entry.id   AF-A0A3D4TIF9-F1
#
_cell.length_a   1.000
_cell.length_b   1.000
_cell.length_c   1.000
_cell.angle_alpha   90.00
_cell.angle_beta   90.00
_cell.angle_gamma   90.00
#
_symmetry.space_group_name_H-M   'P 1'
#
loop_
_entity.id
_entity.type
_entity.pdbx_description
1 polymer ?
#
loop_
_entity_poly.entity_id
_entity_poly.type
_entity_poly.pdbx_seq_one_letter_code
_entity_poly.pdbx_strand_id
1 'polypeptide(L)'
;KPTLICCRTTIGFGSPNKAGKESSHGAPLGKDELEATRKQLGWEYGPFEIPQAIYDGWRANGAGTLRQAEWEQLFDKYASQYPGEAAELTRRSHGELPADFVAKADAYIAQVAAEGPTIASRKASQLAIEAYAPLLPEIVGGSADLAHSNLTLWKGSKSVASDDANANYVYYGVREFG
;
A
#
# COMPACT_ATOMS: atom_id res chain seq x y z
N LYS A 1 -7.36 16.51 -3.76
CA LYS A 1 -6.16 17.05 -4.43
C LYS A 1 -4.94 16.56 -3.65
N PRO A 2 -4.01 15.78 -4.23
CA PRO A 2 -2.75 15.45 -3.57
C PRO A 2 -1.88 16.72 -3.46
N THR A 3 -1.00 16.76 -2.44
CA THR A 3 -0.10 17.90 -2.19
C THR A 3 1.34 17.50 -2.47
N LEU A 4 2.02 18.26 -3.33
CA LEU A 4 3.46 18.17 -3.53
C LEU A 4 4.15 19.28 -2.71
N ILE A 5 4.98 18.90 -1.73
CA ILE A 5 5.79 19.85 -0.95
C ILE A 5 7.20 19.87 -1.55
N CYS A 6 7.56 20.96 -2.24
CA CYS A 6 8.87 21.14 -2.85
C CYS A 6 9.89 21.65 -1.83
N CYS A 7 10.48 20.73 -1.06
CA CYS A 7 11.56 21.04 -0.11
C CYS A 7 12.87 21.33 -0.86
N ARG A 8 13.34 22.59 -0.82
CA ARG A 8 14.67 22.94 -1.32
C ARG A 8 15.73 22.51 -0.29
N THR A 9 16.60 21.58 -0.68
CA THR A 9 17.68 21.05 0.17
C THR A 9 19.04 21.14 -0.53
N THR A 10 20.12 21.01 0.24
CA THR A 10 21.47 20.82 -0.28
C THR A 10 21.86 19.35 -0.09
N ILE A 11 22.14 18.63 -1.18
CA ILE A 11 22.65 17.24 -1.07
C ILE A 11 23.97 17.22 -0.30
N GLY A 12 24.16 16.26 0.60
CA GLY A 12 25.36 16.19 1.43
C GLY A 12 25.55 17.39 2.38
N PHE A 13 24.47 18.10 2.75
CA PHE A 13 24.52 19.24 3.69
C PHE A 13 25.39 18.93 4.92
N GLY A 14 26.29 19.85 5.25
CA GLY A 14 27.27 19.71 6.32
C GLY A 14 28.67 19.31 5.82
N SER A 15 28.81 18.64 4.68
CA SER A 15 30.12 18.33 4.08
C SER A 15 30.74 19.56 3.43
N PRO A 16 31.87 20.09 3.94
CA PRO A 16 32.43 21.33 3.40
C PRO A 16 32.85 21.23 1.93
N ASN A 17 33.35 20.07 1.49
CA ASN A 17 33.90 19.91 0.15
C ASN A 17 32.96 19.18 -0.82
N LYS A 18 31.97 18.42 -0.32
CA LYS A 18 31.05 17.63 -1.16
C LYS A 18 29.58 18.06 -1.07
N ALA A 19 29.19 18.95 -0.15
CA ALA A 19 27.82 19.49 -0.15
C ALA A 19 27.50 20.18 -1.48
N GLY A 20 26.31 19.90 -2.01
CA GLY A 20 25.86 20.41 -3.31
C GLY A 20 26.46 19.72 -4.53
N LYS A 21 27.27 18.65 -4.35
CA LYS A 21 27.96 17.94 -5.44
C LYS A 21 27.50 16.49 -5.56
N GLU A 22 27.54 15.95 -6.76
CA GLU A 22 27.22 14.56 -7.09
C GLU A 22 28.14 13.55 -6.37
N SER A 23 29.37 13.97 -6.03
CA SER A 23 30.31 13.14 -5.25
C SER A 23 29.83 12.81 -3.82
N SER A 24 28.78 13.49 -3.32
CA SER A 24 28.11 13.15 -2.06
C SER A 24 26.95 12.16 -2.22
N HIS A 25 26.63 11.76 -3.45
CA HIS A 25 25.41 10.98 -3.75
C HIS A 25 25.54 9.50 -3.39
N GLY A 26 26.56 8.81 -3.93
CA GLY A 26 26.60 7.34 -3.94
C GLY A 26 27.91 6.73 -3.46
N ALA A 27 28.80 7.52 -2.87
CA ALA A 27 30.09 7.06 -2.36
C ALA A 27 30.32 7.56 -0.93
N PRO A 28 31.05 6.81 -0.08
CA PRO A 28 31.47 7.30 1.22
C PRO A 28 32.16 8.66 1.12
N LEU A 29 31.96 9.52 2.12
CA LEU A 29 32.60 10.84 2.16
C LEU A 29 34.13 10.72 2.21
N GLY A 30 34.64 9.67 2.88
CA GLY A 30 36.05 9.52 3.22
C GLY A 30 36.32 10.03 4.64
N LYS A 31 37.38 9.54 5.28
CA LYS A 31 37.68 9.81 6.69
C LYS A 31 37.83 11.31 6.97
N ASP A 32 38.66 12.00 6.19
CA ASP A 32 38.97 13.42 6.39
C ASP A 32 37.71 14.29 6.19
N GLU A 33 36.92 13.98 5.16
CA GLU A 33 35.69 14.71 4.87
C GLU A 33 34.62 14.49 5.94
N LEU A 34 34.54 13.28 6.52
CA LEU A 34 33.64 12.94 7.60
C LEU A 34 34.01 13.69 8.90
N GLU A 35 35.30 13.79 9.23
CA GLU A 35 35.78 14.60 10.36
C GLU A 35 35.48 16.10 10.14
N ALA A 36 35.71 16.62 8.94
CA ALA A 36 35.37 17.99 8.58
C ALA A 36 33.85 18.27 8.65
N THR A 37 33.04 17.30 8.22
CA THR A 37 31.57 17.36 8.30
C THR A 37 31.08 17.42 9.74
N ARG A 38 31.61 16.58 10.63
CA ARG A 38 31.29 16.61 12.06
C ARG A 38 31.59 17.98 12.66
N LYS A 39 32.78 18.52 12.36
CA LYS A 39 33.18 19.86 12.82
C LYS A 39 32.23 20.95 12.30
N GLN A 40 31.85 20.90 11.03
CA GLN A 40 30.92 21.86 10.41
C GLN A 40 29.52 21.81 11.03
N LEU A 41 29.04 20.63 11.42
CA LEU A 41 27.73 20.42 12.04
C LEU A 41 27.74 20.61 13.57
N GLY A 42 28.91 20.82 14.19
CA GLY A 42 29.04 20.83 15.65
C GLY A 42 28.71 19.47 16.28
N TRP A 43 28.96 18.37 15.56
CA TRP A 43 28.72 17.01 16.05
C TRP A 43 29.97 16.44 16.71
N GLU A 44 29.97 16.38 18.04
CA GLU A 44 31.14 15.99 18.85
C GLU A 44 31.19 14.49 19.19
N TYR A 45 30.11 13.75 18.93
CA TYR A 45 29.99 12.33 19.29
C TYR A 45 30.67 11.40 18.27
N GLY A 46 31.17 10.27 18.77
CA GLY A 46 31.82 9.23 17.98
C GLY A 46 30.89 8.53 16.98
N PRO A 47 31.44 7.65 16.12
CA PRO A 47 30.63 6.81 15.25
C PRO A 47 29.64 5.98 16.06
N PHE A 48 28.35 6.04 15.69
CA PHE A 48 27.24 5.34 16.35
C PHE A 48 27.00 5.72 17.82
N GLU A 49 27.60 6.80 18.30
CA GLU A 49 27.31 7.38 19.60
C GLU A 49 26.18 8.40 19.47
N ILE A 50 25.10 8.21 20.21
CA ILE A 50 23.98 9.14 20.27
C ILE A 50 23.74 9.47 21.75
N PRO A 51 23.81 10.76 22.15
CA PRO A 51 23.63 11.15 23.54
C PRO A 51 22.18 10.92 23.99
N GLN A 52 22.00 10.67 25.28
CA GLN A 52 20.69 10.36 25.87
C GLN A 52 19.65 11.46 25.60
N ALA A 53 20.03 12.74 25.65
CA ALA A 53 19.11 13.85 25.37
C ALA A 53 18.53 13.82 23.93
N ILE A 54 19.32 13.37 22.94
CA ILE A 54 18.83 13.18 21.57
C ILE A 54 17.90 11.98 21.52
N TYR A 55 18.27 10.85 22.14
CA TYR A 55 17.36 9.70 22.24
C TYR A 55 16.02 10.09 22.86
N ASP A 56 16.03 10.84 23.97
CA ASP A 56 14.81 11.26 24.65
C ASP A 56 13.98 12.25 23.82
N GLY A 57 14.63 13.12 23.04
CA GLY A 57 13.96 14.01 22.09
C GLY A 57 13.33 13.28 20.88
N TRP A 58 13.90 12.15 20.46
CA TRP A 58 13.36 11.31 19.38
C TRP A 58 12.35 10.28 19.86
N ARG A 59 12.40 9.88 21.14
CA ARG A 59 11.42 8.96 21.73
C ARG A 59 10.04 9.60 21.64
N ALA A 60 9.11 8.87 21.02
CA ALA A 60 7.72 9.27 20.98
C ALA A 60 7.03 9.25 22.36
N ASN A 61 7.75 8.86 23.43
CA ASN A 61 7.28 8.88 24.83
C ASN A 61 5.89 8.28 25.03
N GLY A 62 5.64 7.13 24.40
CA GLY A 62 4.36 6.42 24.49
C GLY A 62 3.22 7.01 23.64
N ALA A 63 3.44 8.10 22.90
CA ALA A 63 2.40 8.68 22.04
C ALA A 63 1.88 7.69 20.98
N GLY A 64 2.75 6.83 20.44
CA GLY A 64 2.34 5.75 19.54
C GLY A 64 1.46 4.72 20.26
N THR A 65 1.89 4.26 21.44
CA THR A 65 1.13 3.31 22.27
C THR A 65 -0.23 3.86 22.66
N LEU A 66 -0.31 5.14 23.06
CA LEU A 66 -1.57 5.78 23.41
C LEU A 66 -2.52 5.84 22.20
N ARG A 67 -2.03 6.32 21.05
CA ARG A 67 -2.84 6.40 19.82
C ARG A 67 -3.33 5.04 19.35
N GLN A 68 -2.49 4.01 19.49
CA GLN A 68 -2.88 2.64 19.17
C GLN A 68 -3.95 2.14 20.13
N ALA A 69 -3.79 2.33 21.44
CA ALA A 69 -4.79 1.93 22.42
C ALA A 69 -6.13 2.67 22.21
N GLU A 70 -6.09 3.96 21.86
CA GLU A 70 -7.29 4.73 21.48
C GLU A 70 -7.97 4.15 20.23
N TRP A 71 -7.17 3.75 19.23
CA TRP A 71 -7.69 3.11 18.03
C TRP A 71 -8.28 1.73 18.30
N GLU A 72 -7.63 0.91 19.13
CA GLU A 72 -8.12 -0.41 19.53
C GLU A 72 -9.47 -0.29 20.27
N GLN A 73 -9.60 0.65 21.20
CA GLN A 73 -10.88 0.92 21.86
C GLN A 73 -11.97 1.40 20.90
N LEU A 74 -11.60 2.18 19.87
CA LEU A 74 -12.53 2.58 18.81
C LEU A 74 -12.96 1.38 17.97
N PHE A 75 -12.02 0.50 17.64
CA PHE A 75 -12.28 -0.71 16.87
C PHE A 75 -13.16 -1.70 17.66
N ASP A 76 -12.94 -1.88 18.97
CA ASP A 76 -13.78 -2.71 19.83
C ASP A 76 -15.24 -2.23 19.86
N LYS A 77 -15.45 -0.91 19.95
CA LYS A 77 -16.78 -0.29 19.85
C LYS A 77 -17.40 -0.53 18.48
N TYR A 78 -16.62 -0.36 17.41
CA TYR A 78 -17.05 -0.64 16.05
C TYR A 78 -17.44 -2.12 15.86
N ALA A 79 -16.64 -3.06 16.34
CA ALA A 79 -16.91 -4.49 16.26
C ALA A 79 -18.15 -4.92 17.06
N SER A 80 -18.40 -4.26 18.19
CA SER A 80 -19.62 -4.48 18.97
C SER A 80 -20.88 -3.99 18.23
N GLN A 81 -20.76 -2.90 17.46
CA GLN A 81 -21.88 -2.30 16.72
C GLN A 81 -22.09 -2.94 15.33
N TYR A 82 -21.01 -3.36 14.68
CA TYR A 82 -20.95 -3.87 13.30
C TYR A 82 -20.14 -5.18 13.25
N PRO A 83 -20.64 -6.27 13.88
CA PRO A 83 -19.85 -7.49 14.05
C PRO A 83 -19.47 -8.16 12.72
N GLY A 84 -20.35 -8.08 11.71
CA GLY A 84 -20.07 -8.66 10.39
C GLY A 84 -18.99 -7.87 9.63
N GLU A 85 -19.10 -6.55 9.61
CA GLU A 85 -18.16 -5.67 8.93
C GLU A 85 -16.79 -5.63 9.62
N ALA A 86 -16.75 -5.72 10.95
CA ALA A 86 -15.50 -5.83 11.69
C ALA A 86 -14.79 -7.18 11.45
N ALA A 87 -15.55 -8.27 11.37
CA ALA A 87 -14.99 -9.56 10.96
C ALA A 87 -14.42 -9.49 9.53
N GLU A 88 -15.15 -8.87 8.59
CA GLU A 88 -14.68 -8.67 7.22
C GLU A 88 -13.44 -7.76 7.13
N LEU A 89 -13.40 -6.65 7.88
CA LEU A 89 -12.24 -5.77 7.92
C LEU A 89 -11.01 -6.50 8.47
N THR A 90 -11.20 -7.27 9.54
CA THR A 90 -10.13 -8.07 10.17
C THR A 90 -9.58 -9.10 9.18
N ARG A 91 -10.46 -9.93 8.60
CA ARG A 91 -10.11 -10.93 7.58
C ARG A 91 -9.29 -10.32 6.44
N ARG A 92 -9.77 -9.20 5.88
CA ARG A 92 -9.12 -8.49 4.77
C ARG A 92 -7.78 -7.89 5.17
N SER A 93 -7.67 -7.36 6.39
CA SER A 93 -6.41 -6.80 6.90
C SER A 93 -5.30 -7.84 7.08
N HIS A 94 -5.68 -9.10 7.30
CA HIS A 94 -4.76 -10.24 7.38
C HIS A 94 -4.52 -10.92 6.02
N GLY A 95 -5.20 -10.50 4.94
CA GLY A 95 -5.09 -11.14 3.63
C GLY A 95 -5.67 -12.56 3.58
N GLU A 96 -6.60 -12.87 4.47
CA GLU A 96 -7.27 -14.18 4.54
C GLU A 96 -8.43 -14.25 3.54
N LEU A 97 -8.65 -15.40 2.91
CA LEU A 97 -9.81 -15.62 2.03
C LEU A 97 -11.07 -15.96 2.84
N PRO A 98 -12.29 -15.72 2.31
CA PRO A 98 -13.51 -16.27 2.90
C PRO A 98 -13.40 -17.80 3.06
N ALA A 99 -13.87 -18.33 4.18
CA ALA A 99 -13.69 -19.75 4.53
C ALA A 99 -14.28 -20.72 3.49
N ASP A 100 -15.34 -20.30 2.77
CA ASP A 100 -16.02 -21.10 1.74
C ASP A 100 -15.56 -20.80 0.31
N PHE A 101 -14.60 -19.88 0.13
CA PHE A 101 -14.16 -19.43 -1.20
C PHE A 101 -13.62 -20.59 -2.04
N VAL A 102 -12.73 -21.42 -1.47
CA VAL A 102 -12.10 -22.55 -2.18
C VAL A 102 -13.17 -23.54 -2.67
N ALA A 103 -14.10 -23.92 -1.80
CA ALA A 103 -15.18 -24.85 -2.16
C ALA A 103 -16.07 -24.29 -3.28
N LYS A 104 -16.39 -22.99 -3.23
CA LYS A 104 -17.16 -22.31 -4.29
C LYS A 104 -16.38 -22.20 -5.60
N ALA A 105 -15.07 -21.94 -5.53
CA ALA A 105 -14.21 -21.90 -6.70
C ALA A 105 -14.10 -23.28 -7.37
N ASP A 106 -13.91 -24.34 -6.59
CA ASP A 106 -13.86 -25.72 -7.11
C ASP A 106 -15.19 -26.13 -7.75
N ALA A 107 -16.32 -25.76 -7.14
CA ALA A 107 -17.64 -26.01 -7.72
C ALA A 107 -17.82 -25.28 -9.07
N TYR A 108 -17.38 -24.02 -9.17
CA TYR A 108 -17.41 -23.27 -10.42
C TYR A 108 -16.51 -23.89 -11.50
N ILE A 109 -15.30 -24.33 -11.13
CA ILE A 109 -14.39 -25.03 -12.05
C ILE A 109 -15.01 -26.31 -12.59
N ALA A 110 -15.62 -27.13 -11.71
CA ALA A 110 -16.30 -28.36 -12.10
C ALA A 110 -17.49 -28.10 -13.03
N GLN A 111 -18.26 -27.03 -12.77
CA GLN A 111 -19.34 -26.59 -13.65
C GLN A 111 -18.83 -26.23 -15.04
N VAL A 112 -17.81 -25.38 -15.14
CA VAL A 112 -17.23 -24.95 -16.43
C VAL A 112 -16.66 -26.14 -17.20
N ALA A 113 -16.04 -27.10 -16.51
CA ALA A 113 -15.53 -28.32 -17.14
C ALA A 113 -16.65 -29.20 -17.70
N ALA A 114 -17.79 -29.29 -17.02
CA ALA A 114 -18.95 -30.04 -17.49
C ALA A 114 -19.66 -29.35 -18.68
N GLU A 115 -19.75 -28.02 -18.67
CA GLU A 115 -20.36 -27.25 -19.75
C GLU A 115 -19.51 -27.20 -21.02
N GLY A 116 -18.18 -27.22 -20.88
CA GLY A 116 -17.23 -27.24 -21.99
C GLY A 116 -17.38 -26.10 -23.01
N PRO A 117 -17.47 -24.82 -22.59
CA PRO A 117 -17.74 -23.72 -23.51
C PRO A 117 -16.57 -23.42 -24.46
N THR A 118 -16.85 -23.29 -25.76
CA THR A 118 -15.87 -22.86 -26.76
C THR A 118 -15.78 -21.34 -26.82
N ILE A 119 -14.96 -20.75 -25.93
CA ILE A 119 -14.77 -19.30 -25.82
C ILE A 119 -13.28 -18.94 -25.72
N ALA A 120 -12.93 -17.70 -26.07
CA ALA A 120 -11.57 -17.20 -25.88
C ALA A 120 -11.23 -17.12 -24.37
N SER A 121 -9.96 -17.35 -24.01
CA SER A 121 -9.51 -17.33 -22.61
C SER A 121 -9.73 -15.98 -21.91
N ARG A 122 -9.65 -14.84 -22.62
CA ARG A 122 -10.04 -13.52 -22.08
C ARG A 122 -11.52 -13.48 -21.65
N LYS A 123 -12.41 -14.16 -22.39
CA LYS A 123 -13.82 -14.25 -22.02
C LYS A 123 -14.01 -15.19 -20.85
N ALA A 124 -13.27 -16.30 -20.81
CA ALA A 124 -13.24 -17.18 -19.64
C ALA A 124 -12.74 -16.44 -18.38
N SER A 125 -11.72 -15.57 -18.52
CA SER A 125 -11.25 -14.69 -17.43
C SER A 125 -12.36 -13.77 -16.94
N GLN A 126 -13.14 -13.15 -17.82
CA GLN A 126 -14.27 -12.31 -17.42
C GLN A 126 -15.31 -13.11 -16.64
N LEU A 127 -15.63 -14.33 -17.09
CA LEU A 127 -16.61 -15.19 -16.42
C LEU A 127 -16.11 -15.64 -15.04
N ALA A 128 -14.81 -15.91 -14.89
CA ALA A 128 -14.20 -16.17 -13.59
C ALA A 128 -14.26 -14.94 -12.66
N ILE A 129 -14.02 -13.72 -13.17
CA ILE A 129 -14.20 -12.49 -12.39
C ILE A 129 -15.67 -12.36 -11.95
N GLU A 130 -16.63 -12.60 -12.85
CA GLU A 130 -18.07 -12.55 -12.53
C GLU A 130 -18.46 -13.58 -11.46
N ALA A 131 -17.82 -14.76 -11.44
CA ALA A 131 -18.06 -15.79 -10.44
C ALA A 131 -17.40 -15.48 -9.08
N TYR A 132 -16.18 -14.95 -9.09
CA TYR A 132 -15.35 -14.82 -7.88
C TYR A 132 -15.47 -13.44 -7.22
N ALA A 133 -15.63 -12.36 -7.97
CA ALA A 133 -15.72 -11.01 -7.40
C ALA A 133 -16.88 -10.81 -6.39
N PRO A 134 -18.07 -11.43 -6.56
CA PRO A 134 -19.11 -11.39 -5.53
C PRO A 134 -18.72 -12.06 -4.21
N LEU A 135 -17.73 -12.96 -4.23
CA LEU A 135 -17.23 -13.67 -3.06
C LEU A 135 -16.05 -12.95 -2.39
N LEU A 136 -15.40 -12.02 -3.10
CA LEU A 136 -14.18 -11.36 -2.69
C LEU A 136 -14.38 -9.83 -2.66
N PRO A 137 -15.03 -9.28 -1.62
CA PRO A 137 -15.26 -7.83 -1.49
C PRO A 137 -13.96 -7.01 -1.42
N GLU A 138 -12.81 -7.65 -1.21
CA GLU A 138 -11.48 -7.05 -1.27
C GLU A 138 -10.95 -6.79 -2.70
N ILE A 139 -11.56 -7.35 -3.74
CA ILE A 139 -11.08 -7.13 -5.11
C ILE A 139 -11.22 -5.65 -5.47
N VAL A 140 -10.08 -5.05 -5.80
CA VAL A 140 -10.01 -3.78 -6.52
C VAL A 140 -9.30 -4.06 -7.84
N GLY A 141 -10.08 -4.15 -8.91
CA GLY A 141 -9.59 -4.44 -10.26
C GLY A 141 -9.39 -3.18 -11.10
N GLY A 142 -8.97 -3.35 -12.34
CA GLY A 142 -8.92 -2.25 -13.29
C GLY A 142 -8.32 -2.63 -14.64
N SER A 143 -8.21 -1.64 -15.53
CA SER A 143 -7.56 -1.80 -16.82
C SER A 143 -6.97 -0.47 -17.31
N ALA A 144 -5.85 -0.56 -18.02
CA ALA A 144 -5.21 0.56 -18.68
C ALA A 144 -5.91 0.87 -20.03
N ASP A 145 -7.09 1.49 -19.95
CA ASP A 145 -7.95 1.87 -21.10
C ASP A 145 -8.39 0.71 -22.03
N LEU A 146 -8.20 -0.54 -21.58
CA LEU A 146 -8.51 -1.75 -22.36
C LEU A 146 -9.62 -2.58 -21.72
N ALA A 147 -10.47 -2.00 -20.87
CA ALA A 147 -11.46 -2.73 -20.08
C ALA A 147 -12.37 -3.65 -20.93
N HIS A 148 -12.81 -3.16 -22.08
CA HIS A 148 -13.67 -3.92 -23.01
C HIS A 148 -12.90 -4.90 -23.91
N SER A 149 -11.59 -4.74 -24.05
CA SER A 149 -10.72 -5.63 -24.84
C SER A 149 -10.17 -6.78 -23.98
N ASN A 150 -9.76 -6.45 -22.76
CA ASN A 150 -9.24 -7.36 -21.74
C ASN A 150 -10.37 -8.07 -20.99
N LEU A 151 -11.59 -7.51 -21.02
CA LEU A 151 -12.79 -8.04 -20.38
C LEU A 151 -12.68 -8.13 -18.85
N THR A 152 -12.23 -7.05 -18.22
CA THR A 152 -11.99 -6.96 -16.77
C THR A 152 -13.19 -6.45 -15.96
N LEU A 153 -14.23 -5.94 -16.62
CA LEU A 153 -15.47 -5.50 -15.99
C LEU A 153 -16.42 -6.70 -15.77
N TRP A 154 -17.04 -6.73 -14.59
CA TRP A 154 -18.12 -7.63 -14.19
C TRP A 154 -19.35 -6.80 -13.75
N LYS A 155 -20.52 -7.43 -13.58
CA LYS A 155 -21.78 -6.71 -13.31
C LYS A 155 -21.74 -5.75 -12.11
N GLY A 156 -20.96 -6.08 -11.08
CA GLY A 156 -20.78 -5.26 -9.88
C GLY A 156 -19.55 -4.34 -9.91
N SER A 157 -18.91 -4.15 -11.07
CA SER A 157 -17.81 -3.19 -11.20
C SER A 157 -18.30 -1.76 -11.01
N LYS A 158 -17.67 -1.04 -10.08
CA LYS A 158 -18.00 0.34 -9.69
C LYS A 158 -16.74 1.18 -9.65
N SER A 159 -16.76 2.32 -10.33
CA SER A 159 -15.58 3.20 -10.48
C SER A 159 -15.15 3.80 -9.15
N VAL A 160 -13.85 3.73 -8.82
CA VAL A 160 -13.27 4.43 -7.66
C VAL A 160 -13.24 5.96 -7.81
N ALA A 161 -13.54 6.48 -9.01
CA ALA A 161 -13.73 7.92 -9.23
C ALA A 161 -15.14 8.40 -8.86
N SER A 162 -16.04 7.50 -8.42
CA SER A 162 -17.37 7.83 -7.92
C SER A 162 -17.39 8.04 -6.40
N ASP A 163 -18.55 8.39 -5.85
CA ASP A 163 -18.84 8.47 -4.42
C ASP A 163 -19.47 7.18 -3.86
N ASP A 164 -19.50 6.09 -4.64
CA ASP A 164 -20.04 4.80 -4.19
C ASP A 164 -19.11 4.17 -3.15
N ALA A 165 -19.63 3.90 -1.96
CA ALA A 165 -18.90 3.25 -0.86
C ALA A 165 -18.40 1.83 -1.21
N ASN A 166 -18.94 1.22 -2.28
CA ASN A 166 -18.56 -0.12 -2.76
C ASN A 166 -17.77 -0.06 -4.08
N ALA A 167 -17.12 1.06 -4.38
CA ALA A 167 -16.25 1.18 -5.54
C ALA A 167 -15.08 0.17 -5.49
N ASN A 168 -14.84 -0.50 -6.61
CA ASN A 168 -13.94 -1.65 -6.70
C ASN A 168 -13.22 -1.75 -8.06
N TYR A 169 -13.29 -0.70 -8.89
CA TYR A 169 -12.73 -0.70 -10.23
C TYR A 169 -12.01 0.60 -10.57
N VAL A 170 -10.78 0.47 -11.05
CA VAL A 170 -9.92 1.60 -11.45
C VAL A 170 -9.80 1.67 -12.96
N TYR A 171 -10.20 2.82 -13.53
CA TYR A 171 -9.87 3.18 -14.90
C TYR A 171 -8.50 3.88 -14.91
N TYR A 172 -7.44 3.11 -15.09
CA TYR A 172 -6.06 3.62 -15.00
C TYR A 172 -5.71 4.62 -16.12
N GLY A 173 -6.45 4.58 -17.24
CA GLY A 173 -6.05 5.24 -18.49
C GLY A 173 -4.88 4.49 -19.15
N VAL A 174 -4.30 5.03 -20.22
CA VAL A 174 -3.13 4.42 -20.90
C VAL A 174 -1.87 4.63 -20.05
N ARG A 175 -1.76 3.85 -18.96
CA ARG A 175 -0.75 4.00 -17.89
C ARG A 175 -0.36 2.63 -17.32
N GLU A 176 0.26 1.79 -18.13
CA GLU A 176 0.63 0.42 -17.76
C GLU A 176 1.71 0.37 -16.68
N PHE A 177 2.58 1.38 -16.62
CA PHE A 177 3.67 1.45 -15.63
C PHE A 177 3.32 2.20 -14.34
N GLY A 178 2.18 2.91 -14.32
CA GLY A 178 1.83 3.85 -13.25
C GLY A 178 1.68 3.26 -11.86
#